data_AF-A0A1P8U6I7-F1
#
_entry.id   AF-A0A1P8U6I7-F1
#
_cell.length_a   1.000
_cell.length_b   1.000
_cell.length_c   1.000
_cell.angle_alpha   90.00
_cell.angle_beta   90.00
_cell.angle_gamma   90.00
#
_symmetry.space_group_name_H-M   'P 1'
#
loop_
_entity.id
_entity.type
_entity.pdbx_description
1 polymer ?
#
loop_
_entity_poly.entity_id
_entity_poly.type
_entity_poly.pdbx_seq_one_letter_code
_entity_poly.pdbx_strand_id
1 'polypeptide(L)'
;MRRLVSVAVIVVVTMMGGGCASVTPSSPSIDVKQLAASTSQFQKEILTDGVVTPAEYESALLAHRQCVTEAGADAGQLYEIGNNELTFDYEVVADSDEAVNEINTLADECMNLYRRDVGAVWAQQQLLTPQEREDLRPKVIRCLQAAGFDVAADADFDEIIAAIYQDGGIEASQECFQKYPGFFAVPAKPLTQ
;
A
#
# COMPACT_ATOMS: atom_id res chain seq x y z
N MET A 1 8.45 -53.90 59.21
CA MET A 1 7.12 -53.58 58.67
C MET A 1 7.06 -52.09 58.39
N ARG A 2 6.86 -51.68 57.14
CA ARG A 2 6.08 -50.49 56.72
C ARG A 2 6.05 -50.46 55.19
N ARG A 3 4.86 -50.78 54.66
CA ARG A 3 4.51 -50.76 53.24
C ARG A 3 4.30 -49.30 52.83
N LEU A 4 4.94 -48.85 51.75
CA LEU A 4 4.59 -47.58 51.11
C LEU A 4 3.47 -47.85 50.10
N VAL A 5 2.36 -47.16 50.28
CA VAL A 5 1.15 -47.23 49.45
C VAL A 5 1.34 -46.29 48.26
N SER A 6 1.30 -46.82 47.04
CA SER A 6 1.28 -46.03 45.81
C SER A 6 -0.10 -45.40 45.62
N VAL A 7 -0.16 -44.07 45.58
CA VAL A 7 -1.36 -43.32 45.17
C VAL A 7 -1.22 -43.02 43.68
N ALA A 8 -2.07 -43.66 42.87
CA ALA A 8 -2.20 -43.37 41.46
C ALA A 8 -2.99 -42.06 41.27
N VAL A 9 -2.33 -41.03 40.75
CA VAL A 9 -2.97 -39.78 40.33
C VAL A 9 -3.40 -39.96 38.87
N ILE A 10 -4.71 -40.06 38.65
CA ILE A 10 -5.31 -40.08 37.32
C ILE A 10 -5.35 -38.63 36.81
N VAL A 11 -4.51 -38.34 35.81
CA VAL A 11 -4.51 -37.07 35.08
C VAL A 11 -5.55 -37.16 33.97
N VAL A 12 -6.65 -36.43 34.11
CA VAL A 12 -7.64 -36.21 33.06
C VAL A 12 -7.17 -35.00 32.23
N VAL A 13 -6.62 -35.25 31.05
CA VAL A 13 -6.29 -34.21 30.07
C VAL A 13 -7.55 -33.92 29.25
N THR A 14 -8.24 -32.85 29.58
CA THR A 14 -9.31 -32.27 28.75
C THR A 14 -8.66 -31.53 27.59
N MET A 15 -8.65 -32.15 26.40
CA MET A 15 -8.33 -31.46 25.15
C MET A 15 -9.45 -30.47 24.83
N MET A 16 -9.27 -29.22 25.25
CA MET A 16 -10.04 -28.09 24.70
C MET A 16 -9.58 -27.87 23.27
N GLY A 17 -10.46 -28.20 22.31
CA GLY A 17 -10.30 -27.81 20.91
C GLY A 17 -10.29 -26.29 20.81
N GLY A 18 -9.10 -25.71 20.71
CA GLY A 18 -8.91 -24.34 20.28
C GLY A 18 -9.22 -24.27 18.78
N GLY A 19 -10.46 -23.94 18.45
CA GLY A 19 -10.76 -23.44 17.11
C GLY A 19 -9.99 -22.14 16.92
N CYS A 20 -8.91 -22.19 16.13
CA CYS A 20 -8.33 -20.99 15.55
C CYS A 20 -9.41 -20.36 14.68
N ALA A 21 -10.15 -19.39 15.24
CA ALA A 21 -10.80 -18.39 14.43
C ALA A 21 -9.66 -17.61 13.78
N SER A 22 -9.29 -18.01 12.56
CA SER A 22 -8.46 -17.21 11.69
C SER A 22 -9.20 -15.90 11.49
N VAL A 23 -8.80 -14.89 12.25
CA VAL A 23 -9.23 -13.51 12.03
C VAL A 23 -8.57 -13.14 10.71
N THR A 24 -9.26 -13.34 9.58
CA THR A 24 -8.76 -12.86 8.30
C THR A 24 -8.67 -11.34 8.44
N PRO A 25 -7.48 -10.72 8.42
CA PRO A 25 -7.39 -9.28 8.43
C PRO A 25 -7.87 -8.79 7.05
N SER A 26 -9.18 -8.60 6.93
CA SER A 26 -9.74 -7.83 5.84
C SER A 26 -9.35 -6.40 6.12
N SER A 27 -8.36 -5.88 5.40
CA SER A 27 -8.04 -4.46 5.50
C SER A 27 -9.30 -3.64 5.21
N PRO A 28 -9.58 -2.57 5.96
CA PRO A 28 -10.79 -1.79 5.75
C PRO A 28 -10.79 -1.24 4.32
N SER A 29 -11.80 -1.62 3.54
CA SER A 29 -12.01 -1.06 2.22
C SER A 29 -12.39 0.41 2.33
N ILE A 30 -11.90 1.25 1.42
CA ILE A 30 -12.28 2.67 1.35
C ILE A 30 -13.80 2.79 1.12
N ASP A 31 -14.49 3.56 1.98
CA ASP A 31 -15.87 3.97 1.70
C ASP A 31 -15.87 5.10 0.67
N VAL A 32 -15.95 4.72 -0.61
CA VAL A 32 -15.88 5.66 -1.73
C VAL A 32 -17.01 6.69 -1.68
N LYS A 33 -18.19 6.33 -1.16
CA LYS A 33 -19.33 7.25 -1.05
C LYS A 33 -19.08 8.30 0.02
N GLN A 34 -18.53 7.90 1.16
CA GLN A 34 -18.12 8.85 2.19
C GLN A 34 -17.00 9.76 1.68
N LEU A 35 -16.01 9.20 0.98
CA LEU A 35 -14.89 9.95 0.42
C LEU A 35 -15.35 11.00 -0.61
N ALA A 36 -16.28 10.61 -1.50
CA ALA A 36 -16.89 11.52 -2.49
C ALA A 36 -17.65 12.69 -1.84
N ALA A 37 -18.09 12.56 -0.59
CA ALA A 37 -18.77 13.65 0.14
C ALA A 37 -17.81 14.71 0.70
N SER A 38 -16.53 14.38 0.90
CA SER A 38 -15.52 15.26 1.52
C SER A 38 -14.37 15.65 0.58
N THR A 39 -14.41 15.24 -0.68
CA THR A 39 -13.38 15.55 -1.68
C THR A 39 -13.74 16.80 -2.51
N SER A 40 -12.81 17.21 -3.38
CA SER A 40 -13.03 18.27 -4.38
C SER A 40 -14.21 17.96 -5.33
N GLN A 41 -14.78 18.98 -5.97
CA GLN A 41 -15.84 18.77 -6.96
C GLN A 41 -15.37 17.90 -8.15
N PHE A 42 -14.14 18.10 -8.62
CA PHE A 42 -13.56 17.32 -9.71
C PHE A 42 -13.48 15.83 -9.37
N GLN A 43 -12.89 15.50 -8.22
CA GLN A 43 -12.74 14.09 -7.81
C GLN A 43 -14.08 13.46 -7.45
N LYS A 44 -15.03 14.24 -6.91
CA LYS A 44 -16.38 13.75 -6.61
C LYS A 44 -17.10 13.23 -7.85
N GLU A 45 -16.94 13.89 -8.99
CA GLU A 45 -17.55 13.45 -10.25
C GLU A 45 -17.02 12.08 -10.68
N ILE A 46 -15.71 11.85 -10.56
CA ILE A 46 -15.07 10.56 -10.81
C ILE A 46 -15.55 9.50 -9.82
N LEU A 47 -15.60 9.82 -8.53
CA LEU A 47 -15.88 8.85 -7.47
C LEU A 47 -17.38 8.49 -7.31
N THR A 48 -18.28 9.08 -8.11
CA THR A 48 -19.73 8.98 -7.90
C THR A 48 -20.27 7.56 -8.07
N ASP A 49 -19.73 6.77 -9.00
CA ASP A 49 -20.19 5.39 -9.24
C ASP A 49 -19.47 4.35 -8.36
N GLY A 50 -18.47 4.79 -7.57
CA GLY A 50 -17.71 3.96 -6.65
C GLY A 50 -16.54 3.20 -7.27
N VAL A 51 -16.30 3.35 -8.59
CA VAL A 51 -15.21 2.71 -9.31
C VAL A 51 -14.35 3.77 -9.99
N VAL A 52 -13.05 3.51 -10.17
CA VAL A 52 -12.19 4.40 -10.94
C VAL A 52 -11.73 3.62 -12.15
N THR A 53 -12.13 4.07 -13.33
CA THR A 53 -11.66 3.49 -14.58
C THR A 53 -10.24 3.97 -14.91
N PRO A 54 -9.50 3.25 -15.78
CA PRO A 54 -8.18 3.71 -16.22
C PRO A 54 -8.20 5.13 -16.81
N ALA A 55 -9.25 5.47 -17.57
CA ALA A 55 -9.40 6.78 -18.18
C ALA A 55 -9.69 7.89 -17.16
N GLU A 56 -10.44 7.60 -16.11
CA GLU A 56 -10.68 8.56 -15.02
C GLU A 56 -9.44 8.78 -14.17
N TYR A 57 -8.68 7.72 -13.90
CA TYR A 57 -7.38 7.83 -13.21
C TYR A 57 -6.39 8.67 -14.03
N GLU A 58 -6.27 8.39 -15.34
CA GLU A 58 -5.41 9.17 -16.24
C GLU A 58 -5.87 10.64 -16.31
N SER A 59 -7.17 10.89 -16.43
CA SER A 59 -7.75 12.24 -16.42
C SER A 59 -7.40 13.01 -15.14
N ALA A 60 -7.55 12.38 -13.98
CA ALA A 60 -7.17 12.97 -12.69
C ALA A 60 -5.68 13.30 -12.60
N LEU A 61 -4.82 12.43 -13.13
CA LEU A 61 -3.39 12.65 -13.16
C LEU A 61 -2.98 13.79 -14.10
N LEU A 62 -3.60 13.87 -15.29
CA LEU A 62 -3.36 14.95 -16.24
C LEU A 62 -3.86 16.30 -15.71
N ALA A 63 -5.01 16.33 -15.03
CA ALA A 63 -5.52 17.53 -14.37
C ALA A 63 -4.60 18.00 -13.23
N HIS A 64 -4.10 17.06 -12.42
CA HIS A 64 -3.08 17.35 -11.39
C HIS A 64 -1.82 17.96 -12.01
N ARG A 65 -1.27 17.33 -13.05
CA ARG A 65 -0.07 17.79 -13.76
C ARG A 65 -0.25 19.18 -14.38
N GLN A 66 -1.42 19.44 -14.97
CA GLN A 66 -1.77 20.75 -15.52
C GLN A 66 -1.82 21.81 -14.43
N CYS A 67 -2.47 21.53 -13.30
CA CYS A 67 -2.52 22.46 -12.16
C CYS A 67 -1.12 22.78 -11.62
N VAL A 68 -0.23 21.79 -11.49
CA VAL A 68 1.17 22.01 -11.07
C VAL A 68 1.90 22.94 -12.04
N THR A 69 1.65 22.79 -13.34
CA THR A 69 2.22 23.69 -14.36
C THR A 69 1.67 25.11 -14.23
N GLU A 70 0.36 25.25 -14.00
CA GLU A 70 -0.30 26.55 -13.79
C GLU A 70 0.12 27.24 -12.49
N ALA A 71 0.52 26.48 -11.48
CA ALA A 71 1.10 26.99 -10.25
C ALA A 71 2.51 27.59 -10.42
N GLY A 72 3.15 27.37 -11.58
CA GLY A 72 4.48 27.91 -11.90
C GLY A 72 5.63 26.91 -11.80
N ALA A 73 5.34 25.63 -11.57
CA ALA A 73 6.34 24.56 -11.63
C ALA A 73 6.48 24.00 -13.06
N ASP A 74 7.61 23.37 -13.37
CA ASP A 74 7.81 22.60 -14.60
C ASP A 74 7.50 21.11 -14.32
N ALA A 75 6.33 20.66 -14.78
CA ALA A 75 5.88 19.29 -14.56
C ALA A 75 6.46 18.32 -15.60
N GLY A 76 7.19 17.30 -15.13
CA GLY A 76 7.83 16.28 -15.95
C GLY A 76 6.87 15.34 -16.69
N GLN A 77 7.43 14.35 -17.39
CA GLN A 77 6.63 13.31 -18.07
C GLN A 77 6.00 12.35 -17.06
N LEU A 78 4.88 11.73 -17.46
CA LEU A 78 4.30 10.65 -16.68
C LEU A 78 5.15 9.39 -16.78
N TYR A 79 5.30 8.66 -15.67
CA TYR A 79 5.97 7.36 -15.63
C TYR A 79 5.32 6.40 -14.62
N GLU A 80 5.49 5.10 -14.84
CA GLU A 80 4.96 4.06 -13.96
C GLU A 80 5.83 3.87 -12.72
N ILE A 81 5.18 3.71 -11.56
CA ILE A 81 5.83 3.38 -10.28
C ILE A 81 5.50 1.98 -9.77
N GLY A 82 4.82 1.19 -10.60
CA GLY A 82 4.36 -0.17 -10.28
C GLY A 82 2.88 -0.21 -9.93
N ASN A 83 2.32 -1.43 -9.87
CA ASN A 83 0.91 -1.67 -9.52
C ASN A 83 -0.11 -0.88 -10.37
N ASN A 84 0.21 -0.66 -11.67
CA ASN A 84 -0.58 0.17 -12.59
C ASN A 84 -0.76 1.63 -12.12
N GLU A 85 0.15 2.13 -11.28
CA GLU A 85 0.16 3.52 -10.83
C GLU A 85 1.13 4.35 -11.67
N LEU A 86 0.68 5.55 -12.01
CA LEU A 86 1.42 6.57 -12.73
C LEU A 86 1.69 7.76 -11.80
N THR A 87 2.84 8.39 -12.00
CA THR A 87 3.23 9.62 -11.31
C THR A 87 3.99 10.54 -12.25
N PHE A 88 4.35 11.73 -11.76
CA PHE A 88 5.32 12.63 -12.36
C PHE A 88 6.08 13.38 -11.26
N ASP A 89 7.29 13.80 -11.59
CA ASP A 89 8.06 14.75 -10.79
C ASP A 89 7.87 16.17 -11.34
N TYR A 90 8.10 17.19 -10.52
CA TYR A 90 8.13 18.57 -10.97
C TYR A 90 9.32 19.33 -10.38
N GLU A 91 9.78 20.36 -11.09
CA GLU A 91 10.84 21.26 -10.65
C GLU A 91 10.30 22.69 -10.49
N VAL A 92 10.81 23.43 -9.51
CA VAL A 92 10.47 24.84 -9.30
C VAL A 92 11.73 25.68 -9.45
N VAL A 93 11.69 26.63 -10.39
CA VAL A 93 12.77 27.58 -10.63
C VAL A 93 12.22 28.99 -10.44
N ALA A 94 12.72 29.71 -9.44
CA ALA A 94 12.32 31.08 -9.14
C ALA A 94 13.48 31.91 -8.58
N ASP A 95 13.34 33.24 -8.60
CA ASP A 95 14.39 34.19 -8.22
C ASP A 95 14.63 34.30 -6.70
N SER A 96 13.77 33.69 -5.88
CA SER A 96 13.86 33.71 -4.42
C SER A 96 13.26 32.47 -3.77
N ASP A 97 13.74 32.12 -2.58
CA ASP A 97 13.17 31.04 -1.76
C ASP A 97 11.70 31.29 -1.40
N GLU A 98 11.29 32.56 -1.25
CA GLU A 98 9.90 32.93 -1.00
C GLU A 98 9.00 32.52 -2.17
N ALA A 99 9.42 32.83 -3.41
CA ALA A 99 8.68 32.43 -4.61
C ALA A 99 8.70 30.91 -4.81
N VAL A 100 9.81 30.23 -4.52
CA VAL A 100 9.88 28.77 -4.53
C VAL A 100 8.84 28.17 -3.58
N ASN A 101 8.76 28.68 -2.35
CA ASN A 101 7.82 28.18 -1.35
C ASN A 101 6.36 28.47 -1.71
N GLU A 102 6.06 29.62 -2.31
CA GLU A 102 4.73 29.95 -2.81
C GLU A 102 4.29 28.96 -3.91
N ILE A 103 5.14 28.74 -4.92
CA ILE A 103 4.86 27.79 -6.01
C ILE A 103 4.68 26.37 -5.47
N ASN A 104 5.56 25.90 -4.58
CA ASN A 104 5.42 24.57 -3.97
C ASN A 104 4.10 24.43 -3.19
N THR A 105 3.70 25.46 -2.44
CA THR A 105 2.43 25.43 -1.69
C THR A 105 1.23 25.30 -2.64
N LEU A 106 1.25 26.03 -3.76
CA LEU A 106 0.21 25.94 -4.78
C LEU A 106 0.22 24.58 -5.51
N ALA A 107 1.40 24.08 -5.86
CA ALA A 107 1.58 22.79 -6.52
C ALA A 107 1.12 21.62 -5.64
N ASP A 108 1.41 21.66 -4.33
CA ASP A 108 0.98 20.62 -3.38
C ASP A 108 -0.55 20.57 -3.25
N GLU A 109 -1.22 21.71 -3.30
CA GLU A 109 -2.69 21.76 -3.26
C GLU A 109 -3.33 21.13 -4.51
N CYS A 110 -2.64 21.14 -5.65
CA CYS A 110 -3.12 20.47 -6.86
C CYS A 110 -3.37 18.98 -6.65
N MET A 111 -2.58 18.31 -5.81
CA MET A 111 -2.81 16.90 -5.48
C MET A 111 -4.15 16.72 -4.77
N ASN A 112 -4.45 17.58 -3.78
CA ASN A 112 -5.71 17.55 -3.04
C ASN A 112 -6.92 17.86 -3.92
N LEU A 113 -6.74 18.71 -4.93
CA LEU A 113 -7.82 19.12 -5.84
C LEU A 113 -8.12 18.08 -6.91
N TYR A 114 -7.10 17.38 -7.44
CA TYR A 114 -7.32 16.59 -8.66
C TYR A 114 -7.06 15.10 -8.51
N ARG A 115 -6.15 14.66 -7.62
CA ARG A 115 -5.64 13.28 -7.64
C ARG A 115 -5.85 12.50 -6.35
N ARG A 116 -5.65 13.11 -5.18
CA ARG A 116 -5.41 12.39 -3.91
C ARG A 116 -6.39 11.24 -3.66
N ASP A 117 -7.68 11.54 -3.71
CA ASP A 117 -8.74 10.61 -3.33
C ASP A 117 -9.04 9.62 -4.47
N VAL A 118 -8.97 10.07 -5.73
CA VAL A 118 -9.07 9.19 -6.91
C VAL A 118 -7.91 8.19 -6.95
N GLY A 119 -6.69 8.63 -6.66
CA GLY A 119 -5.49 7.81 -6.58
C GLY A 119 -5.56 6.78 -5.46
N ALA A 120 -6.09 7.15 -4.30
CA ALA A 120 -6.30 6.22 -3.19
C ALA A 120 -7.29 5.09 -3.56
N VAL A 121 -8.40 5.44 -4.22
CA VAL A 121 -9.40 4.46 -4.69
C VAL A 121 -8.83 3.58 -5.80
N TRP A 122 -8.08 4.17 -6.74
CA TRP A 122 -7.38 3.42 -7.79
C TRP A 122 -6.41 2.40 -7.19
N ALA A 123 -5.50 2.84 -6.31
CA ALA A 123 -4.52 1.95 -5.67
C ALA A 123 -5.19 0.79 -4.91
N GLN A 124 -6.31 1.06 -4.23
CA GLN A 124 -7.11 0.03 -3.56
C GLN A 124 -7.70 -1.00 -4.55
N GLN A 125 -8.14 -0.56 -5.73
CA GLN A 125 -8.68 -1.44 -6.78
C GLN A 125 -7.60 -2.30 -7.45
N GLN A 126 -6.34 -1.87 -7.41
CA GLN A 126 -5.20 -2.63 -7.94
C GLN A 126 -4.65 -3.68 -6.96
N LEU A 127 -5.14 -3.73 -5.72
CA LEU A 127 -4.66 -4.70 -4.75
C LEU A 127 -5.01 -6.13 -5.16
N LEU A 128 -4.03 -7.02 -4.98
CA LEU A 128 -4.24 -8.45 -5.13
C LEU A 128 -5.25 -8.97 -4.10
N THR A 129 -6.06 -9.93 -4.53
CA THR A 129 -6.85 -10.74 -3.60
C THR A 129 -5.93 -11.52 -2.66
N PRO A 130 -6.43 -11.97 -1.50
CA PRO A 130 -5.64 -12.80 -0.59
C PRO A 130 -5.05 -14.04 -1.26
N GLN A 131 -5.82 -14.68 -2.16
CA GLN A 131 -5.35 -15.87 -2.88
C GLN A 131 -4.27 -15.53 -3.91
N GLU A 132 -4.42 -14.46 -4.70
CA GLU A 132 -3.38 -14.07 -5.67
C GLU A 132 -2.07 -13.69 -4.97
N ARG A 133 -2.15 -13.02 -3.81
CA ARG A 133 -0.98 -12.71 -3.00
C ARG A 133 -0.31 -13.98 -2.48
N GLU A 134 -1.11 -14.93 -1.99
CA GLU A 134 -0.62 -16.23 -1.54
C GLU A 134 0.07 -17.00 -2.68
N ASP A 135 -0.52 -17.01 -3.87
CA ASP A 135 0.04 -17.67 -5.06
C ASP A 135 1.37 -17.02 -5.53
N LEU A 136 1.56 -15.72 -5.27
CA LEU A 136 2.81 -15.01 -5.55
C LEU A 136 3.88 -15.19 -4.46
N ARG A 137 3.47 -15.46 -3.21
CA ARG A 137 4.36 -15.49 -2.04
C ARG A 137 5.62 -16.34 -2.24
N PRO A 138 5.57 -17.60 -2.76
CA PRO A 138 6.79 -18.39 -2.97
C PRO A 138 7.74 -17.78 -3.99
N LYS A 139 7.22 -17.03 -4.99
CA LYS A 139 8.04 -16.37 -6.01
C LYS A 139 8.77 -15.15 -5.44
N VAL A 140 8.11 -14.43 -4.53
CA VAL A 140 8.68 -13.28 -3.82
C VAL A 140 9.75 -13.73 -2.83
N ILE A 141 9.48 -14.74 -2.01
CA ILE A 141 10.47 -15.32 -1.09
C ILE A 141 11.73 -15.74 -1.84
N ARG A 142 11.58 -16.47 -2.95
CA ARG A 142 12.73 -16.87 -3.77
C ARG A 142 13.51 -15.68 -4.36
N CYS A 143 12.82 -14.59 -4.70
CA CYS A 143 13.48 -13.38 -5.16
C CYS A 143 14.32 -12.76 -4.05
N LEU A 144 13.76 -12.62 -2.86
CA LEU A 144 14.45 -12.07 -1.70
C LEU A 144 15.64 -12.96 -1.29
N GLN A 145 15.47 -14.28 -1.27
CA GLN A 145 16.58 -15.21 -1.02
C GLN A 145 17.71 -15.05 -2.05
N ALA A 146 17.37 -14.87 -3.33
CA ALA A 146 18.37 -14.61 -4.37
C ALA A 146 19.07 -13.25 -4.22
N ALA A 147 18.39 -12.27 -3.63
CA ALA A 147 18.94 -10.97 -3.25
C ALA A 147 19.71 -10.99 -1.91
N GLY A 148 19.84 -12.16 -1.27
CA GLY A 148 20.66 -12.35 -0.06
C GLY A 148 19.91 -12.23 1.26
N PHE A 149 18.58 -12.14 1.25
CA PHE A 149 17.77 -12.08 2.47
C PHE A 149 17.55 -13.48 3.06
N ASP A 150 17.60 -13.60 4.39
CA ASP A 150 17.27 -14.82 5.11
C ASP A 150 15.76 -14.88 5.42
N VAL A 151 14.97 -15.27 4.41
CA VAL A 151 13.52 -15.41 4.51
C VAL A 151 13.13 -16.88 4.48
N ALA A 152 12.38 -17.33 5.48
CA ALA A 152 11.86 -18.70 5.53
C ALA A 152 10.94 -19.01 4.34
N ALA A 153 10.93 -20.27 3.88
CA ALA A 153 10.17 -20.68 2.69
C ALA A 153 8.64 -20.59 2.88
N ASP A 154 8.18 -20.64 4.12
CA ASP A 154 6.79 -20.56 4.55
C ASP A 154 6.44 -19.21 5.21
N ALA A 155 7.37 -18.26 5.18
CA ALA A 155 7.20 -16.93 5.78
C ALA A 155 5.89 -16.28 5.32
N ASP A 156 5.14 -15.70 6.25
CA ASP A 156 3.98 -14.89 5.94
C ASP A 156 4.37 -13.48 5.47
N PHE A 157 3.36 -12.66 5.14
CA PHE A 157 3.61 -11.31 4.65
C PHE A 157 4.35 -10.43 5.67
N ASP A 158 3.98 -10.50 6.95
CA ASP A 158 4.58 -9.67 7.99
C ASP A 158 6.03 -10.10 8.26
N GLU A 159 6.30 -11.40 8.22
CA GLU A 159 7.66 -11.96 8.32
C GLU A 159 8.53 -11.55 7.12
N ILE A 160 7.99 -11.56 5.90
CA ILE A 160 8.67 -11.06 4.70
C ILE A 160 9.04 -9.58 4.85
N ILE A 161 8.08 -8.75 5.27
CA ILE A 161 8.32 -7.31 5.47
C ILE A 161 9.34 -7.07 6.59
N ALA A 162 9.25 -7.81 7.70
CA ALA A 162 10.20 -7.70 8.80
C ALA A 162 11.63 -8.03 8.36
N ALA A 163 11.83 -9.08 7.56
CA ALA A 163 13.14 -9.46 7.02
C ALA A 163 13.75 -8.32 6.18
N ILE A 164 12.95 -7.67 5.32
CA ILE A 164 13.42 -6.55 4.49
C ILE A 164 13.93 -5.37 5.35
N TYR A 165 13.21 -5.03 6.43
CA TYR A 165 13.57 -3.91 7.30
C TYR A 165 14.72 -4.21 8.27
N GLN A 166 14.80 -5.43 8.80
CA GLN A 166 15.83 -5.82 9.78
C GLN A 166 17.22 -5.89 9.16
N ASP A 167 17.33 -6.31 7.90
CA ASP A 167 18.60 -6.46 7.19
C ASP A 167 19.04 -5.17 6.46
N GLY A 168 18.38 -4.03 6.73
CA GLY A 168 18.71 -2.72 6.13
C GLY A 168 18.48 -2.64 4.61
N GLY A 169 17.72 -3.57 4.05
CA GLY A 169 17.80 -3.94 2.63
C GLY A 169 16.72 -3.35 1.72
N ILE A 170 16.29 -2.08 1.89
CA ILE A 170 15.37 -1.48 0.89
C ILE A 170 16.03 -1.43 -0.49
N GLU A 171 17.32 -1.08 -0.55
CA GLU A 171 18.08 -1.04 -1.80
C GLU A 171 18.26 -2.46 -2.39
N ALA A 172 18.66 -3.43 -1.56
CA ALA A 172 18.88 -4.81 -2.01
C ALA A 172 17.59 -5.52 -2.46
N SER A 173 16.42 -5.09 -1.98
CA SER A 173 15.11 -5.65 -2.37
C SER A 173 14.46 -4.92 -3.55
N GLN A 174 15.08 -3.86 -4.09
CA GLN A 174 14.51 -3.01 -5.14
C GLN A 174 14.09 -3.80 -6.38
N GLU A 175 14.91 -4.76 -6.84
CA GLU A 175 14.55 -5.61 -7.99
C GLU A 175 13.29 -6.44 -7.70
N CYS A 176 13.16 -6.97 -6.48
CA CYS A 176 12.00 -7.74 -6.08
C CYS A 176 10.73 -6.88 -5.98
N PHE A 177 10.85 -5.64 -5.49
CA PHE A 177 9.75 -4.67 -5.49
C PHE A 177 9.29 -4.35 -6.92
N GLN A 178 10.21 -4.10 -7.84
CA GLN A 178 9.89 -3.82 -9.25
C GLN A 178 9.26 -5.02 -9.96
N LYS A 179 9.70 -6.23 -9.62
CA LYS A 179 9.19 -7.46 -10.23
C LYS A 179 7.82 -7.87 -9.70
N TYR A 180 7.51 -7.56 -8.45
CA TYR A 180 6.26 -7.96 -7.78
C TYR A 180 5.57 -6.81 -7.04
N PRO A 181 5.29 -5.67 -7.70
CA PRO A 181 4.80 -4.47 -7.02
C PRO A 181 3.45 -4.71 -6.31
N GLY A 182 2.53 -5.47 -6.93
CA GLY A 182 1.23 -5.80 -6.34
C GLY A 182 1.30 -6.69 -5.09
N PHE A 183 2.40 -7.44 -4.89
CA PHE A 183 2.59 -8.21 -3.66
C PHE A 183 2.82 -7.28 -2.47
N PHE A 184 3.64 -6.26 -2.68
CA PHE A 184 4.03 -5.27 -1.66
C PHE A 184 3.06 -4.10 -1.56
N ALA A 185 2.13 -3.95 -2.50
CA ALA A 185 1.05 -2.98 -2.42
C ALA A 185 0.20 -3.25 -1.18
N VAL A 186 0.15 -2.27 -0.29
CA VAL A 186 -0.69 -2.30 0.91
C VAL A 186 -1.81 -1.28 0.78
N PRO A 187 -3.00 -1.58 1.33
CA PRO A 187 -4.08 -0.62 1.45
C PRO A 187 -3.57 0.68 2.05
N ALA A 188 -3.98 1.80 1.45
CA ALA A 188 -3.74 3.11 2.06
C ALA A 188 -4.31 3.08 3.48
N LYS A 189 -3.50 3.48 4.48
CA LYS A 189 -4.06 3.72 5.80
C LYS A 189 -5.16 4.78 5.64
N PRO A 190 -6.34 4.61 6.26
CA PRO A 190 -7.33 5.66 6.29
C PRO A 190 -6.65 6.93 6.79
N LEU A 191 -6.74 8.02 6.02
CA LEU A 191 -6.24 9.32 6.47
C LEU A 191 -7.10 9.71 7.67
N THR A 192 -6.59 9.48 8.88
CA THR A 192 -7.19 10.02 10.09
C THR A 192 -7.05 11.54 10.00
N GLN A 193 -8.19 12.22 9.81
CA GLN A 193 -8.31 13.67 9.97
C GLN A 193 -8.10 14.08 11.42
#